data_AF-A0A0P7L016-F1
#
_entry.id   AF-A0A0P7L016-F1
#
_cell.length_a   1.000
_cell.length_b   1.000
_cell.length_c   1.000
_cell.angle_alpha   90.00
_cell.angle_beta   90.00
_cell.angle_gamma   90.00
#
_symmetry.space_group_name_H-M   'P 1'
#
loop_
_entity.id
_entity.type
_entity.pdbx_description
1 polymer ?
#
loop_
_entity_poly.entity_id
_entity_poly.type
_entity_poly.pdbx_seq_one_letter_code
_entity_poly.pdbx_strand_id
1 'polypeptide(L)'
;MDKYIKKSVLVMLLMSLLLIMGACGSKNEDTSQEQKGTNDEKESTTTETTRIVTDSVGREVEVPTDPQRVIVDWDLGHVLAVGVVPVFNNKGHWIW
;
A
#
# COMPACT_ATOMS: atom_id res chain seq x y z
N MET A 1 -12.33 -41.12 22.20
CA MET A 1 -12.98 -39.79 22.17
C MET A 1 -12.25 -38.82 21.24
N ASP A 2 -11.03 -39.13 20.81
CA ASP A 2 -10.17 -38.29 19.96
C ASP A 2 -10.66 -38.13 18.53
N LYS A 3 -11.45 -39.09 18.02
CA LYS A 3 -11.99 -39.07 16.65
C LYS A 3 -13.07 -38.00 16.46
N TYR A 4 -13.82 -37.69 17.53
CA TYR A 4 -14.85 -36.65 17.53
C TYR A 4 -14.25 -35.26 17.77
N ILE A 5 -13.18 -35.18 18.58
CA ILE A 5 -12.42 -33.94 18.81
C ILE A 5 -11.71 -33.51 17.51
N LYS A 6 -11.09 -34.44 16.76
CA LYS A 6 -10.49 -34.13 15.45
C LYS A 6 -11.50 -33.63 14.42
N LYS A 7 -12.72 -34.20 14.40
CA LYS A 7 -13.81 -33.71 13.54
C LYS A 7 -14.33 -32.34 13.99
N SER A 8 -14.42 -32.11 15.30
CA SER A 8 -14.84 -30.82 15.88
C SER A 8 -13.83 -29.70 15.58
N VAL A 9 -12.53 -29.98 15.72
CA VAL A 9 -11.44 -29.04 15.38
C VAL A 9 -11.43 -28.75 13.88
N LEU A 10 -11.65 -29.75 13.02
CA LEU A 10 -11.71 -29.57 11.58
C LEU A 10 -12.92 -28.73 11.14
N VAL A 11 -14.08 -28.89 11.81
CA VAL A 11 -15.27 -28.05 11.55
C VAL A 11 -15.08 -26.62 12.04
N MET A 12 -14.43 -26.41 13.19
CA MET A 12 -14.16 -25.08 13.72
C MET A 12 -13.18 -24.28 12.84
N LEU A 13 -12.14 -24.95 12.32
CA LEU A 13 -11.17 -24.35 11.40
C LEU A 13 -11.80 -23.99 10.03
N LEU A 14 -12.79 -24.75 9.58
CA LEU A 14 -13.48 -24.49 8.32
C LEU A 14 -14.45 -23.29 8.45
N MET A 15 -15.03 -23.08 9.64
CA MET A 15 -15.84 -21.89 9.94
C MET A 15 -15.01 -20.61 10.02
N SER A 16 -13.82 -20.64 10.64
CA SER A 16 -12.95 -19.46 10.70
C SER A 16 -12.43 -19.02 9.33
N LEU A 17 -12.28 -19.96 8.39
CA LEU A 17 -11.87 -19.67 7.00
C LEU A 17 -12.95 -18.91 6.19
N LEU A 18 -14.23 -19.06 6.52
CA LEU A 18 -15.31 -18.32 5.85
C LEU A 18 -15.43 -16.87 6.32
N LEU A 19 -15.02 -16.59 7.57
CA LEU A 19 -15.06 -15.25 8.16
C LEU A 19 -14.01 -14.31 7.56
N ILE A 20 -12.86 -14.83 7.12
CA ILE A 20 -11.80 -14.02 6.50
C ILE A 20 -12.11 -13.58 5.06
N MET A 21 -13.02 -14.25 4.33
CA MET A 21 -13.46 -13.79 3.00
C MET A 21 -14.41 -12.58 3.06
N GLY A 22 -15.12 -12.35 4.17
CA GLY A 22 -16.11 -11.28 4.29
C GLY A 22 -15.54 -9.87 4.55
N ALA A 23 -14.23 -9.76 4.78
CA ALA A 23 -13.56 -8.49 5.11
C ALA A 23 -12.65 -7.95 3.99
N CYS A 24 -12.45 -8.70 2.90
CA CYS A 24 -11.78 -8.19 1.70
C CYS A 24 -12.84 -7.77 0.67
N GLY A 25 -13.67 -6.82 1.07
CA GLY A 25 -14.70 -6.19 0.25
C GLY A 25 -14.58 -4.68 0.38
N SER A 26 -13.57 -4.12 -0.27
CA SER A 26 -13.42 -2.67 -0.40
C SER A 26 -14.53 -2.11 -1.29
N LYS A 27 -14.98 -0.91 -0.90
CA LYS A 27 -15.41 0.19 -1.76
C LYS A 27 -16.92 0.38 -1.93
N ASN A 28 -17.46 1.15 -0.99
CA ASN A 28 -18.63 1.99 -1.21
C ASN A 28 -18.12 3.25 -1.96
N GLU A 29 -18.34 3.31 -3.27
CA GLU A 29 -18.26 4.54 -4.04
C GLU A 29 -19.57 4.71 -4.82
N ASP A 30 -20.01 5.96 -4.80
CA ASP A 30 -21.26 6.47 -5.31
C ASP A 30 -21.60 6.07 -6.74
N THR A 31 -22.91 6.08 -6.96
CA THR A 31 -23.60 6.08 -8.25
C THR A 31 -22.99 7.07 -9.23
N SER A 32 -22.63 6.65 -10.45
CA SER A 32 -23.16 7.21 -11.72
C SER A 32 -22.57 6.58 -12.98
N GLN A 33 -23.49 6.03 -13.79
CA GLN A 33 -23.58 6.07 -15.27
C GLN A 33 -22.38 5.69 -16.16
N GLU A 34 -22.53 4.51 -16.76
CA GLU A 34 -22.40 4.18 -18.19
C GLU A 34 -21.90 5.28 -19.16
N GLN A 35 -20.76 5.03 -19.82
CA GLN A 35 -20.64 5.22 -21.27
C GLN A 35 -19.49 4.40 -21.89
N LYS A 36 -19.84 3.70 -22.97
CA LYS A 36 -18.99 2.88 -23.86
C LYS A 36 -18.32 3.76 -24.93
N GLY A 37 -17.03 3.53 -25.21
CA GLY A 37 -16.29 4.04 -26.38
C GLY A 37 -14.79 3.73 -26.25
N THR A 38 -14.28 2.65 -26.84
CA THR A 38 -13.57 2.55 -28.14
C THR A 38 -12.36 3.48 -28.31
N ASN A 39 -11.19 2.85 -28.38
CA ASN A 39 -9.90 3.23 -29.01
C ASN A 39 -9.54 4.71 -29.11
N ASP A 40 -8.47 5.08 -28.41
CA ASP A 40 -7.34 5.75 -29.05
C ASP A 40 -6.05 5.44 -28.27
N GLU A 41 -5.15 4.73 -28.93
CA GLU A 41 -3.75 4.57 -28.56
C GLU A 41 -3.08 5.93 -28.76
N LYS A 42 -3.23 6.79 -27.75
CA LYS A 42 -2.44 8.01 -27.64
C LYS A 42 -1.28 7.67 -26.73
N GLU A 43 -0.11 7.49 -27.35
CA GLU A 43 1.20 7.61 -26.71
C GLU A 43 1.28 9.01 -26.08
N SER A 44 0.67 9.12 -24.91
CA SER A 44 0.87 10.22 -23.99
C SER A 44 2.25 9.97 -23.43
N THR A 45 3.20 10.84 -23.74
CA THR A 45 4.38 11.04 -22.92
C THR A 45 3.89 11.53 -21.56
N THR A 46 3.32 10.61 -20.78
CA THR A 46 2.93 10.83 -19.40
C THR A 46 4.25 11.04 -18.69
N THR A 47 4.51 12.27 -18.29
CA THR A 47 5.62 12.59 -17.40
C THR A 47 5.48 11.65 -16.21
N GLU A 48 6.37 10.67 -16.09
CA GLU A 48 6.26 9.65 -15.04
C GLU A 48 6.31 10.36 -13.68
N THR A 49 5.14 10.43 -13.04
CA THR A 49 4.96 11.06 -11.73
C THR A 49 5.62 10.27 -10.61
N THR A 50 6.03 9.06 -10.91
CA THR A 50 6.61 8.08 -9.99
C THR A 50 7.75 7.34 -10.67
N ARG A 51 8.67 6.82 -9.85
CA ARG A 51 9.81 5.99 -10.27
C ARG A 51 9.86 4.74 -9.42
N ILE A 52 10.25 3.61 -10.00
CA ILE A 52 10.49 2.38 -9.26
C ILE A 52 11.91 2.39 -8.69
N VAL A 53 12.03 2.11 -7.39
CA VAL A 53 13.30 1.98 -6.67
C VAL A 53 13.33 0.63 -5.98
N THR A 54 14.43 -0.11 -6.13
CA THR A 54 14.67 -1.33 -5.36
C THR A 54 15.26 -0.99 -4.00
N ASP A 55 14.64 -1.45 -2.92
CA ASP A 55 15.14 -1.25 -1.56
C ASP A 55 16.30 -2.18 -1.21
N SER A 56 16.88 -2.00 -0.02
CA SER A 56 18.01 -2.80 0.46
C SER A 56 17.70 -4.30 0.66
N VAL A 57 16.42 -4.67 0.68
CA VAL A 57 15.94 -6.05 0.84
C VAL A 57 15.49 -6.64 -0.50
N GLY A 58 15.62 -5.89 -1.61
CA GLY A 58 15.29 -6.34 -2.96
C GLY A 58 13.83 -6.15 -3.36
N ARG A 59 13.05 -5.35 -2.63
CA ARG A 59 11.66 -5.04 -2.97
C ARG A 59 11.59 -3.84 -3.90
N GLU A 60 10.74 -3.91 -4.90
CA GLU A 60 10.43 -2.76 -5.77
C GLU A 60 9.38 -1.86 -5.10
N VAL A 61 9.69 -0.57 -5.01
CA VAL A 61 8.83 0.43 -4.39
C VAL A 61 8.65 1.59 -5.36
N GLU A 62 7.40 1.98 -5.57
CA GLU A 62 7.06 3.15 -6.36
C GLU A 62 7.21 4.42 -5.51
N VAL A 63 8.04 5.35 -5.98
CA VAL A 63 8.40 6.59 -5.28
C VAL A 63 8.03 7.77 -6.17
N PRO A 64 7.26 8.76 -5.68
CA PRO A 64 6.96 9.97 -6.45
C PRO A 64 8.23 10.73 -6.86
N THR A 65 8.23 11.28 -8.08
CA THR A 65 9.33 12.11 -8.59
C THR A 65 9.47 13.41 -7.79
N ASP A 66 8.35 13.94 -7.28
CA ASP A 66 8.29 15.13 -6.42
C ASP A 66 7.51 14.85 -5.11
N PRO A 67 8.19 14.39 -4.05
CA PRO A 67 7.54 14.05 -2.79
C PRO A 67 7.20 15.29 -1.95
N GLN A 68 5.91 15.52 -1.70
CA GLN A 68 5.43 16.66 -0.91
C GLN A 68 5.62 16.49 0.61
N ARG A 69 5.71 15.24 1.09
CA ARG A 69 5.89 14.92 2.50
C ARG A 69 6.76 13.70 2.65
N VAL A 70 7.85 13.84 3.38
CA VAL A 70 8.80 12.76 3.66
C VAL A 70 8.81 12.49 5.16
N ILE A 71 8.70 11.21 5.52
CA ILE A 71 8.79 10.73 6.90
C ILE A 71 10.04 9.87 6.98
N VAL A 72 10.87 10.10 7.99
CA VAL A 72 12.15 9.42 8.14
C VAL A 72 12.19 8.72 9.48
N ASP A 73 12.31 7.39 9.43
CA ASP A 73 12.53 6.59 10.63
C ASP A 73 14.01 6.72 11.06
N TRP A 74 14.93 6.30 10.19
CA TRP A 74 16.39 6.32 10.43
C TRP A 74 17.14 7.16 9.40
N ASP A 75 18.38 7.56 9.73
CA ASP A 75 19.29 8.29 8.83
C ASP A 75 18.83 9.71 8.41
N LEU A 76 18.20 10.44 9.34
CA LEU A 76 17.82 11.84 9.15
C LEU A 76 18.96 12.71 8.58
N GLY A 77 20.20 12.49 9.02
CA GLY A 77 21.36 13.25 8.51
C GLY A 77 21.58 13.09 7.01
N HIS A 78 21.40 11.89 6.46
CA HIS A 78 21.54 11.63 5.03
C HIS A 78 20.42 12.30 4.23
N VAL A 79 19.19 12.26 4.76
CA VAL A 79 18.03 12.90 4.12
C VAL A 79 18.17 14.43 4.10
N LEU A 80 18.66 15.01 5.19
CA LEU A 80 18.94 16.46 5.25
C LEU A 80 20.09 16.87 4.33
N ALA A 81 21.12 16.03 4.17
CA ALA A 81 22.26 16.32 3.30
C ALA A 81 21.88 16.42 1.81
N VAL A 82 20.84 15.71 1.38
CA VAL A 82 20.29 15.80 0.01
C VAL A 82 19.24 16.91 -0.14
N GLY A 83 19.06 17.76 0.87
CA GLY A 83 18.17 18.93 0.82
C GLY A 83 16.69 18.62 1.05
N VAL A 84 16.35 17.42 1.51
CA VAL A 84 14.97 17.02 1.81
C VAL A 84 14.68 17.29 3.28
N VAL A 85 13.66 18.11 3.57
CA VAL A 85 13.20 18.38 4.95
C VAL A 85 12.01 17.49 5.26
N PRO A 86 12.13 16.51 6.18
CA PRO A 86 11.02 15.65 6.53
C PRO A 86 10.05 16.31 7.51
N VAL A 87 8.77 15.94 7.42
CA VAL A 87 7.70 16.45 8.29
C VAL A 87 7.76 15.80 9.68
N PHE A 88 8.32 14.59 9.77
CA PHE A 88 8.38 13.80 10.98
C PHE A 88 9.69 13.00 11.07
N ASN A 89 10.23 12.89 12.29
CA ASN A 89 11.35 12.03 12.63
C ASN A 89 10.99 11.07 13.78
N ASN A 90 11.70 9.95 13.89
CA ASN A 90 11.51 8.93 14.95
C ASN A 90 11.54 9.51 16.38
N LYS A 91 12.22 10.64 16.62
CA LYS A 91 12.25 11.30 17.94
C LYS A 91 10.96 12.06 18.31
N GLY A 92 9.90 11.95 17.52
CA GLY A 92 8.59 12.53 17.81
C GLY A 92 8.55 14.05 17.68
N HIS A 93 9.50 14.64 16.96
CA HIS A 93 9.57 16.08 16.75
C HIS A 93 8.97 16.44 15.40
N TRP A 94 7.83 17.14 15.41
CA TRP A 94 7.24 17.76 14.23
C TRP A 94 8.07 19.00 13.87
N ILE A 95 8.64 19.01 12.67
CA ILE A 95 9.40 20.15 12.16
C ILE A 95 8.40 20.97 11.32
N TRP A 96 7.93 22.08 11.87
CA TRP A 96 7.06 23.04 11.19
C TRP A 96 7.89 24.17 10.59
#